data_AF-A0A7Y5N6G9-F1
#
_entry.id   AF-A0A7Y5N6G9-F1
#
_cell.length_a   1.000
_cell.length_b   1.000
_cell.length_c   1.000
_cell.angle_alpha   90.00
_cell.angle_beta   90.00
_cell.angle_gamma   90.00
#
_symmetry.space_group_name_H-M   'P 1'
#
loop_
_entity.id
_entity.type
_entity.pdbx_description
1 polymer ?
#
loop_
_entity_poly.entity_id
_entity_poly.type
_entity_poly.pdbx_seq_one_letter_code
_entity_poly.pdbx_strand_id
1 'polypeptide(L)'
;MDTDVAVDLVPLTHPRDGVPDVVVEERDLMRAAEAIARGTGPVGIDAERASGYRYGQKAYLVQIRREGSGTWLIDPIACPDLSPLGEAIGDAEWILHAATQDLPCLAEVGLRPRALFDTELGGRLAGLPRVGLGAMVEHYLGLQLAKEHSAVDWSARPLPEPWLRYAALDVEVLVDLRDAVAAEL
;
A
#
# COMPACT_ATOMS: atom_id res chain seq x y z
N MET A 1 -20.70 33.25 4.28
CA MET A 1 -20.38 33.27 2.84
C MET A 1 -19.11 32.46 2.73
N ASP A 2 -19.24 31.15 2.74
CA ASP A 2 -18.11 30.24 2.61
C ASP A 2 -17.64 30.32 1.17
N THR A 3 -16.49 30.96 0.97
CA THR A 3 -15.73 30.82 -0.26
C THR A 3 -15.16 29.42 -0.26
N ASP A 4 -15.84 28.52 -0.97
CA ASP A 4 -15.31 27.24 -1.41
C ASP A 4 -14.10 27.54 -2.31
N VAL A 5 -12.93 27.65 -1.68
CA VAL A 5 -11.66 27.72 -2.40
C VAL A 5 -11.45 26.32 -2.93
N ALA A 6 -11.74 26.11 -4.22
CA ALA A 6 -11.40 24.89 -4.90
C ALA A 6 -9.91 24.62 -4.66
N VAL A 7 -9.60 23.56 -3.91
CA VAL A 7 -8.23 23.13 -3.69
C VAL A 7 -7.74 22.57 -5.02
N ASP A 8 -6.75 23.21 -5.62
CA ASP A 8 -6.09 22.68 -6.82
C ASP A 8 -5.30 21.43 -6.41
N LEU A 9 -5.91 20.26 -6.63
CA LEU A 9 -5.29 18.97 -6.37
C LEU A 9 -4.17 18.73 -7.38
N VAL A 10 -3.03 18.26 -6.89
CA VAL A 10 -1.89 17.89 -7.75
C VAL A 10 -2.04 16.41 -8.17
N PRO A 11 -2.14 16.09 -9.47
CA PRO A 11 -2.22 14.70 -9.91
C PRO A 11 -0.95 13.92 -9.59
N LEU A 12 -1.09 12.87 -8.77
CA LEU A 12 0.00 11.93 -8.51
C LEU A 12 -0.05 10.82 -9.57
N THR A 13 0.76 10.99 -10.62
CA THR A 13 0.71 10.12 -11.80
C THR A 13 1.78 9.03 -11.82
N HIS A 14 2.85 9.18 -11.03
CA HIS A 14 3.98 8.26 -11.02
C HIS A 14 4.58 8.16 -9.61
N PRO A 15 5.01 6.97 -9.17
CA PRO A 15 5.82 6.83 -7.94
C PRO A 15 7.16 7.56 -8.07
N ARG A 16 7.72 8.03 -6.96
CA ARG A 16 8.95 8.85 -6.99
C ARG A 16 10.18 8.14 -7.55
N ASP A 17 10.22 6.81 -7.41
CA ASP A 17 11.31 5.95 -7.85
C ASP A 17 11.01 5.23 -9.19
N GLY A 18 9.90 5.60 -9.85
CA GLY A 18 9.38 4.90 -11.03
C GLY A 18 8.51 3.69 -10.69
N VAL A 19 7.95 3.04 -11.72
CA VAL A 19 7.14 1.83 -11.56
C VAL A 19 8.09 0.63 -11.47
N PRO A 20 8.13 -0.10 -10.34
CA PRO A 20 9.03 -1.24 -10.20
C PRO A 20 8.52 -2.48 -10.95
N ASP A 21 9.44 -3.37 -11.31
CA ASP A 21 9.11 -4.71 -11.78
C ASP A 21 8.53 -5.58 -10.65
N VAL A 22 7.76 -6.60 -11.02
CA VAL A 22 7.19 -7.55 -10.05
C VAL A 22 8.25 -8.55 -9.62
N VAL A 23 8.45 -8.69 -8.31
CA VAL A 23 9.28 -9.72 -7.70
C VAL A 23 8.57 -11.07 -7.83
N VAL A 24 9.18 -11.97 -8.59
CA VAL A 24 8.67 -13.33 -8.85
C VAL A 24 9.67 -14.44 -8.50
N GLU A 25 10.87 -14.09 -8.06
CA GLU A 25 11.92 -15.04 -7.66
C GLU A 25 12.32 -14.81 -6.19
N GLU A 26 12.59 -15.91 -5.48
CA GLU A 26 13.03 -15.87 -4.07
C GLU A 26 14.30 -15.03 -3.89
N ARG A 27 15.22 -15.05 -4.86
CA ARG A 27 16.43 -14.20 -4.83
C ARG A 27 16.07 -12.72 -4.79
N ASP A 28 15.10 -12.28 -5.58
CA ASP A 28 14.69 -10.88 -5.62
C ASP A 28 13.83 -10.51 -4.41
N LEU A 29 13.08 -11.47 -3.84
CA LEU A 29 12.43 -11.31 -2.54
C LEU A 29 13.46 -11.03 -1.43
N MET A 30 14.57 -11.76 -1.39
CA MET A 30 15.63 -11.51 -0.42
C MET A 30 16.29 -10.13 -0.62
N ARG A 31 16.44 -9.68 -1.87
CA ARG A 31 16.92 -8.32 -2.17
C ARG A 31 15.94 -7.25 -1.69
N ALA A 32 14.64 -7.49 -1.84
CA ALA A 32 13.60 -6.63 -1.30
C ALA A 32 13.68 -6.55 0.23
N ALA A 33 13.78 -7.71 0.90
CA ALA A 33 13.94 -7.78 2.36
C ALA A 33 15.19 -7.02 2.85
N GLU A 34 16.34 -7.21 2.19
CA GLU A 34 17.55 -6.46 2.53
C GLU A 34 17.39 -4.93 2.35
N ALA A 35 16.71 -4.49 1.29
CA ALA A 35 16.43 -3.07 1.07
C ALA A 35 15.49 -2.51 2.15
N ILE A 36 14.44 -3.25 2.50
CA ILE A 36 13.48 -2.89 3.55
C ILE A 36 14.15 -2.83 4.93
N ALA A 37 15.05 -3.75 5.24
CA ALA A 37 15.82 -3.75 6.49
C ALA A 37 16.75 -2.52 6.61
N ARG A 38 17.28 -2.02 5.48
CA ARG A 38 18.10 -0.79 5.43
C ARG A 38 17.27 0.49 5.46
N GLY A 39 15.98 0.42 5.12
CA GLY A 39 15.07 1.55 5.20
C GLY A 39 14.80 1.97 6.64
N THR A 40 14.24 3.16 6.82
CA THR A 40 13.98 3.74 8.14
C THR A 40 12.51 4.10 8.33
N GLY A 41 12.08 4.22 9.59
CA GLY A 41 10.71 4.63 9.91
C GLY A 41 9.67 3.54 9.66
N PRO A 42 8.38 3.93 9.61
CA PRO A 42 7.26 3.02 9.38
C PRO A 42 7.22 2.51 7.93
N VAL A 43 6.39 1.50 7.68
CA VAL A 43 6.33 0.78 6.40
C VAL A 43 4.90 0.81 5.86
N GLY A 44 4.71 1.36 4.67
CA GLY A 44 3.44 1.30 3.94
C GLY A 44 3.27 -0.07 3.29
N ILE A 45 2.14 -0.72 3.52
CA ILE A 45 1.81 -2.04 2.97
C ILE A 45 0.40 -2.02 2.41
N ASP A 46 0.22 -2.68 1.28
CA ASP A 46 -1.08 -2.95 0.68
C ASP A 46 -1.09 -4.36 0.05
N ALA A 47 -2.27 -4.84 -0.34
CA ALA A 47 -2.42 -6.09 -1.06
C ALA A 47 -3.56 -6.03 -2.09
N GLU A 48 -3.42 -6.78 -3.18
CA GLU A 48 -4.44 -6.87 -4.21
C GLU A 48 -5.05 -8.26 -4.32
N ARG A 49 -6.34 -8.32 -4.62
CA ARG A 49 -7.12 -9.56 -4.69
C ARG A 49 -7.92 -9.61 -5.98
N ALA A 50 -8.10 -10.81 -6.52
CA ALA A 50 -8.98 -11.05 -7.66
C ALA A 50 -10.45 -11.23 -7.23
N SER A 51 -10.97 -10.32 -6.40
CA SER A 51 -12.31 -10.38 -5.85
C SER A 51 -13.37 -10.34 -6.95
N GLY A 52 -14.28 -11.32 -6.95
CA GLY A 52 -15.28 -11.50 -8.00
C GLY A 52 -14.80 -12.28 -9.24
N TYR A 53 -13.50 -12.52 -9.39
CA TYR A 53 -12.91 -13.31 -10.49
C TYR A 53 -12.36 -14.66 -10.04
N ARG A 54 -11.92 -14.76 -8.77
CA ARG A 54 -11.40 -15.98 -8.15
C ARG A 54 -12.11 -16.27 -6.84
N TYR A 55 -12.14 -17.55 -6.48
CA TYR A 55 -12.63 -17.98 -5.17
C TYR A 55 -11.63 -17.62 -4.07
N GLY A 56 -12.14 -17.14 -2.93
CA GLY A 56 -11.33 -16.75 -1.78
C GLY A 56 -10.86 -15.30 -1.84
N GLN A 57 -9.99 -14.94 -0.90
CA GLN A 57 -9.45 -13.58 -0.72
C GLN A 57 -7.92 -13.58 -0.65
N LYS A 58 -7.29 -14.53 -1.36
CA LYS A 58 -5.83 -14.60 -1.47
C LYS A 58 -5.28 -13.34 -2.11
N ALA A 59 -4.14 -12.89 -1.61
CA ALA A 59 -3.36 -11.85 -2.27
C ALA A 59 -2.82 -12.39 -3.61
N TYR A 60 -2.85 -11.56 -4.64
CA TYR A 60 -2.20 -11.78 -5.93
C TYR A 60 -1.13 -10.72 -6.22
N LEU A 61 -1.04 -9.69 -5.39
CA LEU A 61 0.06 -8.74 -5.34
C LEU A 61 0.15 -8.26 -3.89
N VAL A 62 1.37 -8.06 -3.39
CA VAL A 62 1.63 -7.38 -2.12
C VAL A 62 2.57 -6.23 -2.43
N GLN A 63 2.23 -5.02 -1.96
CA GLN A 63 3.03 -3.82 -2.16
C GLN A 63 3.64 -3.41 -0.84
N ILE A 64 4.92 -3.03 -0.86
CA ILE A 64 5.63 -2.56 0.33
C ILE A 64 6.51 -1.38 -0.02
N ARG A 65 6.45 -0.33 0.79
CA ARG A 65 7.35 0.83 0.71
C ARG A 65 7.84 1.24 2.09
N ARG A 66 9.14 1.55 2.18
CA ARG A 66 9.79 2.15 3.34
C ARG A 66 10.74 3.25 2.89
N GLU A 67 10.93 4.27 3.71
CA GLU A 67 11.86 5.35 3.39
C GLU A 67 13.28 4.79 3.22
N GLY A 68 13.93 5.12 2.10
CA GLY A 68 15.24 4.60 1.72
C GLY A 68 15.28 3.17 1.14
N SER A 69 14.14 2.47 1.00
CA SER A 69 14.11 1.12 0.40
C SER A 69 13.55 1.08 -1.03
N GLY A 70 12.90 2.15 -1.48
CA GLY A 70 12.05 2.13 -2.68
C GLY A 70 10.74 1.35 -2.47
N THR A 71 9.95 1.26 -3.54
CA THR A 71 8.70 0.48 -3.60
C THR A 71 8.97 -0.91 -4.18
N TRP A 72 8.38 -1.93 -3.57
CA TRP A 72 8.46 -3.32 -4.01
C TRP A 72 7.07 -3.88 -4.27
N LEU A 73 6.89 -4.54 -5.41
CA LEU A 73 5.67 -5.24 -5.80
C LEU A 73 5.98 -6.73 -5.86
N ILE A 74 5.36 -7.53 -4.99
CA ILE A 74 5.70 -8.94 -4.82
C ILE A 74 4.54 -9.81 -5.28
N ASP A 75 4.83 -10.81 -6.11
CA ASP A 75 3.85 -11.82 -6.51
C ASP A 75 3.82 -12.97 -5.48
N PRO A 76 2.79 -13.04 -4.60
CA PRO A 76 2.69 -14.11 -3.61
C PRO A 76 2.38 -15.49 -4.22
N ILE A 77 2.01 -15.58 -5.50
CA ILE A 77 1.82 -16.87 -6.17
C ILE A 77 3.19 -17.48 -6.52
N ALA A 78 4.15 -16.65 -6.93
CA ALA A 78 5.50 -17.07 -7.24
C ALA A 78 6.38 -17.16 -5.97
N CYS A 79 6.15 -16.28 -5.00
CA CYS A 79 6.82 -16.22 -3.70
C CYS A 79 5.80 -16.42 -2.55
N PRO A 80 5.42 -17.68 -2.22
CA PRO A 80 4.32 -17.96 -1.30
C PRO A 80 4.62 -17.67 0.18
N ASP A 81 5.89 -17.57 0.55
CA ASP A 81 6.32 -17.21 1.90
C ASP A 81 7.02 -15.85 1.88
N LEU A 82 6.35 -14.84 2.44
CA LEU A 82 6.85 -13.48 2.56
C LEU A 82 7.39 -13.18 3.97
N SER A 83 7.55 -14.20 4.82
CA SER A 83 8.14 -14.05 6.16
C SER A 83 9.49 -13.29 6.17
N PRO A 84 10.40 -13.43 5.18
CA PRO A 84 11.63 -12.64 5.14
C PRO A 84 11.39 -11.12 5.12
N LEU A 85 10.30 -10.65 4.50
CA LEU A 85 9.93 -9.24 4.52
C LEU A 85 9.46 -8.83 5.92
N GLY A 86 8.63 -9.66 6.57
CA GLY A 86 8.19 -9.41 7.94
C GLY A 86 9.36 -9.34 8.94
N GLU A 87 10.33 -10.25 8.81
CA GLU A 87 11.57 -10.25 9.60
C GLU A 87 12.42 -9.00 9.34
N ALA A 88 12.55 -8.58 8.08
CA ALA A 88 13.27 -7.37 7.69
C ALA A 88 12.63 -6.08 8.22
N ILE A 89 11.30 -6.03 8.31
CA ILE A 89 10.59 -4.88 8.89
C ILE A 89 10.82 -4.82 10.41
N GLY A 90 10.87 -5.98 11.07
CA GLY A 90 11.12 -6.10 12.50
C GLY A 90 10.00 -5.50 13.35
N ASP A 91 10.34 -4.58 14.25
CA ASP A 91 9.40 -3.93 15.17
C ASP A 91 8.81 -2.61 14.63
N ALA A 92 9.10 -2.25 13.37
CA ALA A 92 8.56 -1.02 12.79
C ALA A 92 7.03 -1.08 12.65
N GLU A 93 6.39 0.09 12.78
CA GLU A 93 4.95 0.25 12.57
C GLU A 93 4.59 0.01 11.11
N TRP A 94 3.58 -0.83 10.89
CA TRP A 94 2.99 -1.03 9.57
C TRP A 94 1.88 -0.02 9.38
N ILE A 95 1.79 0.54 8.18
CA ILE A 95 0.74 1.46 7.79
C ILE A 95 -0.07 0.77 6.70
N LEU A 96 -1.36 0.61 6.97
CA LEU A 96 -2.34 0.11 6.01
C LEU A 96 -3.50 1.10 5.92
N HIS A 97 -4.28 0.96 4.86
CA HIS A 97 -5.54 1.65 4.71
C HIS A 97 -6.66 0.61 4.73
N ALA A 98 -7.59 0.69 5.68
CA ALA A 98 -8.64 -0.32 5.85
C ALA A 98 -8.08 -1.71 6.19
N ALA A 99 -7.12 -1.77 7.12
CA ALA A 99 -6.25 -2.93 7.39
C ALA A 99 -7.01 -4.25 7.61
N THR A 100 -8.24 -4.19 8.14
CA THR A 100 -9.11 -5.37 8.30
C THR A 100 -9.38 -6.13 6.99
N GLN A 101 -9.26 -5.46 5.83
CA GLN A 101 -9.40 -6.06 4.51
C GLN A 101 -8.16 -6.85 4.08
N ASP A 102 -6.95 -6.38 4.44
CA ASP A 102 -5.70 -6.97 3.98
C ASP A 102 -5.10 -7.97 4.97
N LEU A 103 -5.22 -7.72 6.28
CA LEU A 103 -4.56 -8.51 7.32
C LEU A 103 -4.81 -10.02 7.21
N PRO A 104 -6.02 -10.52 6.88
CA PRO A 104 -6.23 -11.96 6.70
C PRO A 104 -5.37 -12.55 5.57
N CYS A 105 -5.32 -11.89 4.40
CA CYS A 105 -4.59 -12.40 3.25
C CYS A 105 -3.07 -12.22 3.39
N LEU A 106 -2.61 -11.16 4.06
CA LEU A 106 -1.22 -10.98 4.44
C LEU A 106 -0.75 -12.07 5.41
N ALA A 107 -1.60 -12.44 6.39
CA ALA A 107 -1.28 -13.50 7.33
C ALA A 107 -1.15 -14.89 6.69
N GLU A 108 -1.81 -15.15 5.55
CA GLU A 108 -1.65 -16.39 4.76
C GLU A 108 -0.27 -16.51 4.12
N VAL A 109 0.39 -15.39 3.82
CA VAL A 109 1.73 -15.33 3.21
C VAL A 109 2.84 -15.03 4.22
N GLY A 110 2.57 -15.22 5.52
CA GLY A 110 3.57 -15.07 6.59
C GLY A 110 3.75 -13.64 7.13
N LEU A 111 2.97 -12.67 6.66
CA LEU A 111 3.06 -11.27 7.06
C LEU A 111 2.15 -10.95 8.26
N ARG A 112 2.74 -10.54 9.39
CA ARG A 112 2.01 -10.21 10.63
C ARG A 112 2.63 -8.98 11.31
N PRO A 113 1.92 -7.84 11.40
CA PRO A 113 2.44 -6.65 12.07
C PRO A 113 2.55 -6.83 13.58
N ARG A 114 3.60 -6.22 14.18
CA ARG A 114 3.71 -6.04 15.64
C ARG A 114 3.11 -4.72 16.13
N ALA A 115 3.15 -3.71 15.26
CA ALA A 115 2.52 -2.40 15.44
C ALA A 115 1.83 -2.01 14.14
N LEU A 116 0.67 -1.38 14.24
CA LEU A 116 -0.20 -1.07 13.10
C LEU A 116 -0.83 0.32 13.27
N PHE A 117 -0.76 1.11 12.22
CA PHE A 117 -1.58 2.31 12.03
C PHE A 117 -2.51 2.09 10.84
N ASP A 118 -3.82 2.15 11.09
CA ASP A 118 -4.85 2.07 10.04
C ASP A 118 -5.34 3.49 9.70
N THR A 119 -4.98 3.97 8.52
CA THR A 119 -5.32 5.34 8.08
C THR A 119 -6.82 5.54 7.84
N GLU A 120 -7.56 4.50 7.45
CA GLU A 120 -9.03 4.59 7.30
C GLU A 120 -9.68 4.77 8.68
N LEU A 121 -9.27 3.94 9.65
CA LEU A 121 -9.78 4.03 11.01
C LEU A 121 -9.41 5.38 11.66
N GLY A 122 -8.18 5.84 11.47
CA GLY A 122 -7.75 7.16 11.91
C GLY A 122 -8.62 8.27 11.33
N GLY A 123 -8.89 8.25 10.03
CA GLY A 123 -9.81 9.21 9.39
C GLY A 123 -11.23 9.18 9.94
N ARG A 124 -11.75 7.98 10.27
CA ARG A 124 -13.07 7.85 10.93
C ARG A 124 -13.07 8.47 12.33
N LEU A 125 -12.02 8.25 13.11
CA LEU A 125 -11.88 8.81 14.46
C LEU A 125 -11.70 10.32 14.44
N ALA A 126 -10.99 10.86 13.45
CA ALA A 126 -10.88 12.29 13.18
C ALA A 126 -12.18 12.92 12.65
N GLY A 127 -13.24 12.12 12.42
CA GLY A 127 -14.57 12.62 12.04
C GLY A 127 -14.76 12.93 10.56
N LEU A 128 -13.91 12.41 9.67
CA LEU A 128 -14.05 12.65 8.24
C LEU A 128 -15.29 11.96 7.65
N PRO A 129 -16.04 12.63 6.75
CA PRO A 129 -17.23 12.07 6.14
C PRO A 129 -16.92 11.01 5.06
N ARG A 130 -15.74 11.08 4.44
CA ARG A 130 -15.24 10.13 3.43
C ARG A 130 -13.85 9.69 3.83
N VAL A 131 -13.68 8.38 3.97
CA VAL A 131 -12.45 7.80 4.54
C VAL A 131 -11.71 6.85 3.60
N GLY A 132 -12.17 6.67 2.35
CA GLY A 132 -11.42 5.87 1.37
C GLY A 132 -10.11 6.57 0.98
N LEU A 133 -9.08 5.79 0.62
CA LEU A 133 -7.71 6.26 0.41
C LEU A 133 -7.62 7.51 -0.47
N GLY A 134 -8.23 7.49 -1.66
CA GLY A 134 -8.23 8.65 -2.55
C GLY A 134 -8.81 9.92 -1.91
N ALA A 135 -9.92 9.80 -1.17
CA ALA A 135 -10.53 10.96 -0.49
C ALA A 135 -9.66 11.46 0.69
N MET A 136 -9.00 10.55 1.39
CA MET A 136 -8.07 10.87 2.48
C MET A 136 -6.82 11.59 1.96
N VAL A 137 -6.26 11.10 0.85
CA VAL A 137 -5.10 11.70 0.17
C VAL A 137 -5.43 13.08 -0.39
N GLU A 138 -6.61 13.24 -1.01
CA GLU A 138 -7.11 14.55 -1.45
C GLU A 138 -7.21 15.53 -0.28
N HIS A 139 -7.79 15.09 0.85
CA HIS A 139 -8.02 15.94 2.02
C HIS A 139 -6.73 16.34 2.74
N TYR A 140 -5.86 15.38 3.05
CA TYR A 140 -4.69 15.60 3.89
C TYR A 140 -3.45 16.03 3.12
N LEU A 141 -3.28 15.55 1.88
CA LEU A 141 -2.04 15.74 1.12
C LEU A 141 -2.22 16.68 -0.08
N GLY A 142 -3.46 17.03 -0.44
CA GLY A 142 -3.74 17.85 -1.64
C GLY A 142 -3.34 17.14 -2.94
N LEU A 143 -3.23 15.81 -2.91
CA LEU A 143 -2.85 14.98 -4.05
C LEU A 143 -4.08 14.27 -4.61
N GLN A 144 -4.06 14.00 -5.92
CA GLN A 144 -5.10 13.22 -6.58
C GLN A 144 -4.54 11.90 -7.09
N LEU A 145 -5.01 10.79 -6.53
CA LEU A 145 -4.77 9.44 -7.05
C LEU A 145 -5.66 9.16 -8.26
N ALA A 146 -5.14 8.39 -9.22
CA ALA A 146 -5.94 7.92 -10.35
C ALA A 146 -7.03 6.93 -9.86
N LYS A 147 -8.27 7.11 -10.33
CA LYS A 147 -9.42 6.26 -9.96
C LYS A 147 -9.52 5.02 -10.84
N GLU A 148 -8.42 4.30 -11.04
CA GLU A 148 -8.36 3.20 -11.98
C GLU A 148 -8.00 1.87 -11.29
N HIS A 149 -8.35 0.75 -11.90
CA HIS A 149 -7.81 -0.59 -11.59
C HIS A 149 -8.10 -1.25 -10.22
N SER A 150 -8.87 -0.65 -9.31
CA SER A 150 -9.23 -1.32 -8.04
C SER A 150 -10.15 -2.57 -8.18
N ALA A 151 -10.83 -2.74 -9.32
CA ALA A 151 -11.80 -3.82 -9.57
C ALA A 151 -11.45 -4.70 -10.77
N VAL A 152 -10.17 -5.07 -10.90
CA VAL A 152 -9.66 -5.91 -12.01
C VAL A 152 -9.33 -7.33 -11.56
N ASP A 153 -9.15 -8.25 -12.51
CA ASP A 153 -8.67 -9.62 -12.21
C ASP A 153 -7.16 -9.61 -11.92
N TRP A 154 -6.78 -9.26 -10.69
CA TRP A 154 -5.39 -9.26 -10.22
C TRP A 154 -4.69 -10.62 -10.29
N SER A 155 -5.40 -11.71 -10.62
CA SER A 155 -4.78 -13.01 -10.91
C SER A 155 -4.20 -13.13 -12.32
N ALA A 156 -4.45 -12.16 -13.19
CA ALA A 156 -3.90 -12.12 -14.54
C ALA A 156 -2.37 -12.03 -14.53
N ARG A 157 -1.72 -12.69 -15.48
CA ARG A 157 -0.26 -12.64 -15.68
C ARG A 157 0.08 -12.57 -17.18
N PRO A 158 1.06 -11.75 -17.60
CA PRO A 158 1.76 -10.75 -16.79
C PRO A 158 0.82 -9.59 -16.38
N LEU A 159 1.13 -8.93 -15.26
CA LEU A 159 0.39 -7.74 -14.82
C LEU A 159 0.72 -6.55 -15.74
N PRO A 160 -0.28 -5.82 -16.28
CA PRO A 160 -0.03 -4.63 -17.09
C PRO A 160 0.63 -3.50 -16.28
N GLU A 161 1.53 -2.75 -16.91
CA GLU A 161 2.21 -1.59 -16.29
C GLU A 161 1.24 -0.58 -15.63
N PRO A 162 0.07 -0.22 -16.20
CA PRO A 162 -0.89 0.65 -15.51
C PRO A 162 -1.38 0.12 -14.16
N TRP A 163 -1.46 -1.21 -13.99
CA TRP A 163 -1.86 -1.82 -12.72
C TRP A 163 -0.71 -1.77 -11.71
N LEU A 164 0.53 -2.01 -12.18
CA LEU A 164 1.72 -1.88 -11.33
C LEU A 164 1.92 -0.45 -10.84
N ARG A 165 1.68 0.53 -11.71
CA ARG A 165 1.69 1.95 -11.35
C ARG A 165 0.65 2.25 -10.28
N TYR A 166 -0.59 1.81 -10.49
CA TYR A 166 -1.69 1.98 -9.51
C TYR A 166 -1.30 1.41 -8.14
N ALA A 167 -0.90 0.13 -8.12
CA ALA A 167 -0.45 -0.57 -6.92
C ALA A 167 0.71 0.14 -6.19
N ALA A 168 1.70 0.64 -6.94
CA ALA A 168 2.83 1.36 -6.35
C ALA A 168 2.41 2.71 -5.74
N LEU A 169 1.41 3.38 -6.31
CA LEU A 169 0.89 4.66 -5.81
C LEU A 169 0.09 4.51 -4.51
N ASP A 170 -0.58 3.38 -4.30
CA ASP A 170 -1.35 3.14 -3.07
C ASP A 170 -0.46 3.13 -1.82
N VAL A 171 0.77 2.60 -1.92
CA VAL A 171 1.77 2.62 -0.82
C VAL A 171 2.71 3.84 -0.84
N GLU A 172 2.76 4.59 -1.95
CA GLU A 172 3.60 5.79 -2.10
C GLU A 172 3.26 6.88 -1.07
N VAL A 173 1.99 6.96 -0.70
CA VAL A 173 1.40 8.06 0.10
C VAL A 173 1.17 7.69 1.57
N LEU A 174 1.30 6.41 1.95
CA LEU A 174 0.80 5.94 3.26
C LEU A 174 1.53 6.55 4.45
N VAL A 175 2.85 6.74 4.37
CA VAL A 175 3.64 7.34 5.46
C VAL A 175 3.20 8.79 5.70
N ASP A 176 3.15 9.58 4.63
CA ASP A 176 2.74 10.98 4.71
C ASP A 176 1.28 11.10 5.17
N LEU A 177 0.40 10.23 4.68
CA LEU A 177 -1.00 10.18 5.11
C LEU A 177 -1.13 9.82 6.58
N ARG A 178 -0.38 8.82 7.05
CA ARG A 178 -0.36 8.41 8.46
C ARG A 178 0.06 9.57 9.36
N ASP A 179 1.11 10.30 8.99
CA ASP A 179 1.60 11.42 9.81
C ASP A 179 0.57 12.55 9.88
N ALA A 180 -0.09 12.86 8.76
CA ALA A 180 -1.16 13.86 8.72
C ALA A 180 -2.38 13.44 9.56
N VAL A 181 -2.82 12.18 9.45
CA VAL A 181 -3.95 11.66 10.23
C VAL A 181 -3.62 11.61 11.72
N ALA A 182 -2.41 11.17 12.09
CA ALA A 182 -1.98 11.09 13.49
C ALA A 182 -1.93 12.47 14.18
N ALA A 183 -1.70 13.56 13.44
CA ALA A 183 -1.72 14.91 14.00
C ALA A 183 -3.11 15.40 14.41
N GLU A 184 -4.18 14.75 13.94
CA GLU A 184 -5.58 15.09 14.23
C GLU A 184 -6.21 14.23 15.35
N LEU A 185 -5.47 13.26 15.90
CA LEU A 185 -5.94 12.31 16.94
C LEU A 185 -5.44 12.70 18.35
#